data_AF-A0A6L7XSM4-F1
#
_entry.id   AF-A0A6L7XSM4-F1
#
_cell.length_a   1.000
_cell.length_b   1.000
_cell.length_c   1.000
_cell.angle_alpha   90.00
_cell.angle_beta   90.00
_cell.angle_gamma   90.00
#
_symmetry.space_group_name_H-M   'P 1'
#
loop_
_entity.id
_entity.type
_entity.pdbx_description
1 polymer ?
#
loop_
_entity_poly.entity_id
_entity_poly.type
_entity_poly.pdbx_seq_one_letter_code
_entity_poly.pdbx_strand_id
1 'polypeptide(L)'
;MSALERLAELGLELPPAMRIPGQKFETVHVSGSRITIAGHLPFNADGKLAKPLGKVGAEVDADEAYQAARQVALGMLASLQAAGVDLDRVEWRKAFGMVNAAPGFNALPGVINGFSELLLDVFGERGRHSRSAIGVAELPFGAPVEVEAEAVLLPVEGADGTAPAPTQDANLAMVGATAETTTGDPGLRLADYAGISPLSIPAEALVRSIESLSNLFWISIGGTVVTVFLAALVNLVGTAEGVLPFGEFHIPLSVLPIACLAFAMFLFWLTA
;
A
#
# COMPACT_ATOMS: atom_id res chain seq x y z
N MET A 1 2.73 -11.16 -28.68
CA MET A 1 3.72 -11.93 -27.91
C MET A 1 3.30 -11.89 -26.46
N SER A 2 3.26 -13.04 -25.82
CA SER A 2 2.90 -13.20 -24.40
C SER A 2 4.01 -12.68 -23.48
N ALA A 3 3.67 -12.40 -22.23
CA ALA A 3 4.63 -12.04 -21.19
C ALA A 3 5.67 -13.14 -20.97
N LEU A 4 5.27 -14.41 -21.04
CA LEU A 4 6.18 -15.56 -20.88
C LEU A 4 7.13 -15.70 -22.07
N GLU A 5 6.65 -15.52 -23.31
CA GLU A 5 7.53 -15.48 -24.49
C GLU A 5 8.54 -14.34 -24.39
N ARG A 6 8.09 -13.16 -23.92
CA ARG A 6 8.99 -12.00 -23.75
C ARG A 6 10.07 -12.26 -22.71
N LEU A 7 9.74 -12.92 -21.60
CA LEU A 7 10.72 -13.34 -20.60
C LEU A 7 11.75 -14.30 -21.19
N ALA A 8 11.31 -15.29 -21.98
CA ALA A 8 12.20 -16.23 -22.63
C ALA A 8 13.15 -15.55 -23.63
N GLU A 9 12.68 -14.57 -24.42
CA GLU A 9 13.54 -13.76 -25.31
C GLU A 9 14.62 -12.99 -24.56
N LEU A 10 14.30 -12.51 -23.35
CA LEU A 10 15.23 -11.81 -22.48
C LEU A 10 16.20 -12.78 -21.76
N GLY A 11 16.06 -14.08 -21.96
CA GLY A 11 16.84 -15.11 -21.27
C GLY A 11 16.50 -15.20 -19.78
N LEU A 12 15.28 -14.83 -19.40
CA LEU A 12 14.82 -14.80 -18.02
C LEU A 12 13.86 -15.96 -17.75
N GLU A 13 14.09 -16.63 -16.63
CA GLU A 13 13.19 -17.66 -16.09
C GLU A 13 12.54 -17.15 -14.81
N LEU A 14 11.29 -17.54 -14.59
CA LEU A 14 10.60 -17.22 -13.34
C LEU A 14 11.16 -18.11 -12.22
N PRO A 15 11.51 -17.53 -11.05
CA PRO A 15 11.85 -18.32 -9.88
C PRO A 15 10.60 -19.05 -9.36
N PRO A 16 10.74 -19.97 -8.39
CA PRO A 16 9.60 -20.46 -7.63
C PRO A 16 8.81 -19.30 -7.02
N ALA A 17 7.48 -19.41 -6.99
CA ALA A 17 6.63 -18.42 -6.32
C ALA A 17 7.07 -18.23 -4.87
N MET A 18 7.04 -16.98 -4.40
CA MET A 18 7.53 -16.64 -3.07
C MET A 18 6.75 -17.41 -2.00
N ARG A 19 7.48 -18.13 -1.14
CA ARG A 19 6.90 -18.83 0.00
C ARG A 19 7.78 -18.64 1.23
N ILE A 20 7.26 -17.92 2.22
CA ILE A 20 7.92 -17.71 3.50
C ILE A 20 7.39 -18.75 4.49
N PRO A 21 8.26 -19.57 5.12
CA PRO A 21 7.82 -20.54 6.13
C PRO A 21 7.01 -19.87 7.24
N GLY A 22 5.79 -20.36 7.48
CA GLY A 22 4.90 -19.83 8.51
C GLY A 22 4.15 -18.55 8.15
N GLN A 23 4.18 -18.09 6.89
CA GLN A 23 3.39 -16.93 6.47
C GLN A 23 1.90 -17.13 6.74
N LYS A 24 1.22 -16.07 7.19
CA LYS A 24 -0.24 -16.03 7.47
C LYS A 24 -0.96 -15.00 6.60
N PHE A 25 -0.49 -14.84 5.37
CA PHE A 25 -1.04 -13.92 4.38
C PHE A 25 -0.88 -14.51 2.97
N GLU A 26 -1.72 -14.06 2.05
CA GLU A 26 -1.66 -14.40 0.63
C GLU A 26 -0.67 -13.47 -0.10
N THR A 27 0.13 -14.01 -1.01
CA THR A 27 1.09 -13.20 -1.80
C THR A 27 0.38 -12.38 -2.88
N VAL A 28 -0.75 -12.86 -3.37
CA VAL A 28 -1.60 -12.24 -4.38
C VAL A 28 -3.05 -12.41 -3.94
N HIS A 29 -3.79 -11.31 -3.95
CA HIS A 29 -5.23 -11.31 -3.72
C HIS A 29 -5.93 -10.61 -4.89
N VAL A 30 -6.93 -11.28 -5.47
CA VAL A 30 -7.68 -10.81 -6.63
C VAL A 30 -9.12 -10.50 -6.23
N SER A 31 -9.57 -9.28 -6.49
CA SER A 31 -10.93 -8.83 -6.20
C SER A 31 -11.52 -8.11 -7.42
N GLY A 32 -12.44 -8.78 -8.11
CA GLY A 32 -12.92 -8.32 -9.42
C GLY A 32 -11.77 -8.23 -10.41
N SER A 33 -11.54 -7.05 -10.97
CA SER A 33 -10.39 -6.78 -11.85
C SER A 33 -9.15 -6.28 -11.09
N ARG A 34 -9.21 -5.98 -9.80
CA ARG A 34 -8.05 -5.47 -9.04
C ARG A 34 -7.21 -6.61 -8.49
N ILE A 35 -5.90 -6.47 -8.64
CA ILE A 35 -4.89 -7.38 -8.11
C ILE A 35 -4.05 -6.61 -7.10
N THR A 36 -3.99 -7.09 -5.86
CA THR A 36 -3.09 -6.59 -4.83
C THR A 36 -2.02 -7.64 -4.54
N ILE A 37 -0.76 -7.23 -4.59
CA ILE A 37 0.41 -8.09 -4.45
C ILE A 37 1.17 -7.66 -3.20
N ALA A 38 1.34 -8.60 -2.27
CA ALA A 38 2.06 -8.35 -1.01
C ALA A 38 3.54 -8.02 -1.26
N GLY A 39 4.22 -7.52 -0.23
CA GLY A 39 5.66 -7.30 -0.25
C GLY A 39 6.44 -8.54 -0.72
N HIS A 40 7.21 -8.40 -1.79
CA HIS A 40 8.06 -9.45 -2.34
C HIS A 40 9.53 -9.11 -2.13
N LEU A 41 10.29 -10.16 -1.80
CA LEU A 41 11.74 -10.14 -1.61
C LEU A 41 12.45 -10.81 -2.79
N PRO A 42 13.74 -10.53 -3.02
CA PRO A 42 14.48 -11.09 -4.15
C PRO A 42 14.83 -12.56 -3.89
N PHE A 43 14.04 -13.50 -4.39
CA PHE A 43 14.34 -14.94 -4.30
C PHE A 43 14.96 -15.45 -5.60
N ASN A 44 16.04 -16.21 -5.49
CA ASN A 44 16.69 -16.91 -6.61
C ASN A 44 15.85 -18.10 -7.10
N ALA A 45 16.25 -18.66 -8.25
CA ALA A 45 15.63 -19.86 -8.82
C ALA A 45 15.70 -21.10 -7.89
N ASP A 46 16.65 -21.15 -6.96
CA ASP A 46 16.75 -22.20 -5.94
C ASP A 46 15.82 -21.99 -4.73
N GLY A 47 14.98 -20.94 -4.77
CA GLY A 47 14.04 -20.58 -3.71
C GLY A 47 14.72 -19.94 -2.49
N LYS A 48 16.01 -19.62 -2.54
CA LYS A 48 16.70 -18.91 -1.46
C LYS A 48 16.70 -17.41 -1.71
N LEU A 49 16.74 -16.64 -0.63
CA LEU A 49 16.89 -15.20 -0.71
C LEU A 49 18.23 -14.86 -1.39
N ALA A 50 18.17 -13.99 -2.39
CA ALA A 50 19.31 -13.55 -3.18
C ALA A 50 20.30 -12.82 -2.28
N LYS A 51 21.59 -13.04 -2.57
CA LYS A 51 22.70 -12.36 -1.91
C LYS A 51 23.28 -11.31 -2.86
N PRO A 52 23.92 -10.24 -2.34
CA PRO A 52 24.18 -9.98 -0.93
C PRO A 52 22.95 -9.49 -0.14
N LEU A 53 23.03 -9.60 1.18
CA LEU A 53 22.05 -9.11 2.15
C LEU A 53 22.67 -7.95 2.91
N GLY A 54 21.84 -7.00 3.34
CA GLY A 54 22.25 -5.84 4.14
C GLY A 54 21.74 -4.53 3.57
N LYS A 55 22.37 -3.44 4.01
CA LYS A 55 21.95 -2.09 3.66
C LYS A 55 22.61 -1.63 2.37
N VAL A 56 21.80 -1.03 1.50
CA VAL A 56 22.25 -0.41 0.26
C VAL A 56 23.03 0.86 0.58
N GLY A 57 24.24 0.98 0.02
CA GLY A 57 25.20 2.01 0.36
C GLY A 57 26.14 1.64 1.51
N ALA A 58 26.04 0.42 2.04
CA ALA A 58 26.99 -0.17 2.99
C ALA A 58 27.38 -1.59 2.55
N GLU A 59 26.64 -2.62 2.97
CA GLU A 59 26.94 -4.01 2.63
C GLU A 59 26.54 -4.41 1.21
N VAL A 60 25.58 -3.70 0.62
CA VAL A 60 25.08 -3.92 -0.73
C VAL A 60 25.30 -2.64 -1.53
N ASP A 61 25.84 -2.76 -2.74
CA ASP A 61 25.97 -1.58 -3.62
C ASP A 61 24.66 -1.28 -4.38
N ALA A 62 24.61 -0.14 -5.06
CA ALA A 62 23.40 0.30 -5.75
C ALA A 62 23.03 -0.59 -6.96
N ASP A 63 24.02 -1.16 -7.64
CA ASP A 63 23.83 -1.99 -8.83
C ASP A 63 23.34 -3.39 -8.43
N GLU A 64 23.90 -3.96 -7.36
CA GLU A 64 23.43 -5.19 -6.72
C GLU A 64 21.98 -5.03 -6.25
N ALA A 65 21.65 -3.91 -5.62
CA ALA A 65 20.29 -3.60 -5.20
C ALA A 65 19.33 -3.41 -6.38
N TYR A 66 19.79 -2.82 -7.48
CA TYR A 66 19.02 -2.74 -8.73
C TYR A 66 18.70 -4.14 -9.27
N GLN A 67 19.69 -5.06 -9.28
CA GLN A 67 19.44 -6.45 -9.70
C GLN A 67 18.51 -7.17 -8.72
N ALA A 68 18.60 -6.90 -7.42
CA ALA A 68 17.65 -7.41 -6.44
C ALA A 68 16.22 -6.90 -6.73
N ALA A 69 16.03 -5.62 -7.06
CA ALA A 69 14.73 -5.09 -7.45
C ALA A 69 14.17 -5.77 -8.72
N ARG A 70 15.04 -6.07 -9.70
CA ARG A 70 14.68 -6.87 -10.88
C ARG A 70 14.22 -8.28 -10.49
N GLN A 71 14.92 -8.92 -9.56
CA GLN A 71 14.56 -10.24 -9.04
C GLN A 71 13.23 -10.22 -8.27
N VAL A 72 12.93 -9.16 -7.54
CA VAL A 72 11.63 -8.97 -6.87
C VAL A 72 10.49 -8.98 -7.89
N ALA A 73 10.64 -8.27 -9.02
CA ALA A 73 9.63 -8.29 -10.08
C ALA A 73 9.45 -9.70 -10.67
N LEU A 74 10.52 -10.46 -10.93
CA LEU A 74 10.39 -11.86 -11.37
C LEU A 74 9.63 -12.72 -10.34
N GLY A 75 9.94 -12.56 -9.05
CA GLY A 75 9.23 -13.25 -7.97
C GLY A 75 7.74 -12.91 -7.92
N MET A 76 7.37 -11.65 -8.18
CA MET A 76 5.96 -11.25 -8.28
C MET A 76 5.26 -11.91 -9.47
N LEU A 77 5.90 -11.98 -10.64
CA LEU A 77 5.33 -12.65 -11.81
C LEU A 77 5.11 -14.15 -11.54
N ALA A 78 6.06 -14.79 -10.85
CA ALA A 78 5.90 -16.17 -10.42
C ALA A 78 4.72 -16.37 -9.46
N SER A 79 4.55 -15.47 -8.48
CA SER A 79 3.42 -15.51 -7.55
C SER A 79 2.07 -15.25 -8.24
N LEU A 80 2.01 -14.34 -9.21
CA LEU A 80 0.81 -14.12 -10.03
C LEU A 80 0.42 -15.39 -10.80
N GLN A 81 1.39 -16.05 -11.44
CA GLN A 81 1.15 -17.30 -12.14
C GLN A 81 0.68 -18.41 -11.20
N ALA A 82 1.30 -18.54 -10.03
CA ALA A 82 0.90 -19.51 -9.01
C ALA A 82 -0.51 -19.25 -8.45
N ALA A 83 -0.95 -17.99 -8.44
CA ALA A 83 -2.31 -17.58 -8.09
C ALA A 83 -3.33 -17.76 -9.24
N GLY A 84 -2.92 -18.31 -10.39
CA GLY A 84 -3.79 -18.53 -11.54
C GLY A 84 -4.09 -17.27 -12.35
N VAL A 85 -3.32 -16.20 -12.16
CA VAL A 85 -3.45 -14.96 -12.94
C VAL A 85 -2.82 -15.14 -14.31
N ASP A 86 -3.58 -14.85 -15.35
CA ASP A 86 -3.07 -14.76 -16.72
C ASP A 86 -2.23 -13.49 -16.88
N LEU A 87 -0.91 -13.66 -17.00
CA LEU A 87 0.04 -12.55 -17.15
C LEU A 87 -0.25 -11.74 -18.42
N ASP A 88 -0.79 -12.34 -19.49
CA ASP A 88 -1.09 -11.61 -20.72
C ASP A 88 -2.20 -10.60 -20.55
N ARG A 89 -2.93 -10.65 -19.43
CA ARG A 89 -4.01 -9.74 -19.08
C ARG A 89 -3.65 -8.79 -17.94
N VAL A 90 -2.41 -8.80 -17.43
CA VAL A 90 -1.99 -7.91 -16.35
C VAL A 90 -1.65 -6.52 -16.89
N GLU A 91 -2.16 -5.48 -16.24
CA GLU A 91 -1.75 -4.08 -16.42
C GLU A 91 -1.40 -3.46 -15.07
N TRP A 92 -0.17 -2.97 -14.93
CA TRP A 92 0.36 -2.46 -13.67
C TRP A 92 -0.19 -1.06 -13.37
N ARG A 93 -0.40 -0.76 -12.08
CA ARG A 93 -0.95 0.53 -11.62
C ARG A 93 -0.02 1.27 -10.68
N LYS A 94 0.48 0.56 -9.67
CA LYS A 94 1.29 1.14 -8.61
C LYS A 94 2.34 0.17 -8.13
N ALA A 95 3.53 0.68 -7.82
CA ALA A 95 4.56 -0.01 -7.06
C ALA A 95 4.97 0.82 -5.85
N PHE A 96 5.19 0.18 -4.70
CA PHE A 96 5.76 0.82 -3.54
C PHE A 96 7.07 0.11 -3.20
N GLY A 97 8.18 0.77 -3.56
CA GLY A 97 9.52 0.24 -3.41
C GLY A 97 10.17 0.69 -2.11
N MET A 98 10.64 -0.28 -1.34
CA MET A 98 11.32 -0.09 -0.06
C MET A 98 12.76 -0.59 -0.21
N VAL A 99 13.72 0.29 0.06
CA VAL A 99 15.15 -0.02 0.01
C VAL A 99 15.69 -0.03 1.44
N ASN A 100 16.33 -1.11 1.86
CA ASN A 100 17.02 -1.17 3.14
C ASN A 100 18.26 -0.28 3.05
N ALA A 101 18.13 1.01 3.34
CA ALA A 101 19.13 2.00 2.98
C ALA A 101 20.05 2.32 4.14
N ALA A 102 21.36 2.39 3.88
CA ALA A 102 22.32 2.91 4.85
C ALA A 102 22.08 4.42 5.07
N PRO A 103 22.37 4.97 6.26
CA PRO A 103 22.27 6.40 6.51
C PRO A 103 23.04 7.21 5.46
N GLY A 104 22.35 8.14 4.78
CA GLY A 104 22.94 8.99 3.74
C GLY A 104 22.81 8.46 2.31
N PHE A 105 22.39 7.21 2.10
CA PHE A 105 22.10 6.70 0.76
C PHE A 105 20.80 7.31 0.21
N ASN A 106 20.87 7.95 -0.95
CA ASN A 106 19.74 8.69 -1.55
C ASN A 106 19.43 8.31 -3.01
N ALA A 107 20.15 7.36 -3.60
CA ALA A 107 19.90 6.87 -4.96
C ALA A 107 18.76 5.83 -5.03
N LEU A 108 17.80 5.92 -4.10
CA LEU A 108 16.68 4.99 -3.94
C LEU A 108 15.84 4.81 -5.22
N PRO A 109 15.48 5.88 -5.97
CA PRO A 109 14.72 5.72 -7.20
C PRO A 109 15.50 4.94 -8.27
N GLY A 110 16.82 5.04 -8.28
CA GLY A 110 17.69 4.28 -9.19
C GLY A 110 17.64 2.79 -8.90
N VAL A 111 17.66 2.40 -7.63
CA VAL A 111 17.51 0.99 -7.22
C VAL A 111 16.17 0.41 -7.70
N ILE A 112 15.07 1.13 -7.46
CA ILE A 112 13.72 0.66 -7.85
C ILE A 112 13.51 0.67 -9.38
N ASN A 113 14.39 1.29 -10.16
CA ASN A 113 14.34 1.14 -11.64
C ASN A 113 14.51 -0.30 -12.07
N GLY A 114 15.27 -1.15 -11.36
CA GLY A 114 15.41 -2.55 -11.74
C GLY A 114 14.07 -3.30 -11.77
N PHE A 115 13.19 -2.98 -10.82
CA PHE A 115 11.81 -3.47 -10.81
C PHE A 115 11.02 -2.88 -11.99
N SER A 116 11.03 -1.55 -12.13
CA SER A 116 10.21 -0.87 -13.13
C SER A 116 10.59 -1.22 -14.57
N GLU A 117 11.89 -1.29 -14.87
CA GLU A 117 12.41 -1.59 -16.20
C GLU A 117 12.08 -3.02 -16.62
N LEU A 118 12.14 -4.00 -15.72
CA LEU A 118 11.69 -5.36 -16.06
C LEU A 118 10.22 -5.40 -16.45
N LEU A 119 9.36 -4.68 -15.73
CA LEU A 119 7.94 -4.62 -16.08
C LEU A 119 7.72 -3.96 -17.44
N LEU A 120 8.49 -2.92 -17.77
CA LEU A 120 8.43 -2.30 -19.10
C LEU A 120 8.96 -3.22 -20.19
N ASP A 121 10.06 -3.92 -19.94
CA ASP A 121 10.66 -4.89 -20.86
C ASP A 121 9.68 -6.01 -21.22
N VAL A 122 8.88 -6.46 -20.24
CA VAL A 122 7.94 -7.58 -20.38
C VAL A 122 6.56 -7.14 -20.90
N PHE A 123 6.01 -6.05 -20.38
CA PHE A 123 4.61 -5.65 -20.61
C PHE A 123 4.45 -4.42 -21.51
N GLY A 124 5.54 -3.72 -21.87
CA GLY A 124 5.48 -2.48 -22.63
C GLY A 124 4.65 -1.40 -21.92
N GLU A 125 3.69 -0.79 -22.62
CA GLU A 125 2.80 0.22 -22.03
C GLU A 125 2.02 -0.30 -20.82
N ARG A 126 1.64 -1.59 -20.79
CA ARG A 126 0.95 -2.20 -19.65
C ARG A 126 1.84 -2.37 -18.42
N GLY A 127 3.15 -2.23 -18.60
CA GLY A 127 4.13 -2.23 -17.52
C GLY A 127 4.28 -0.87 -16.83
N ARG A 128 3.71 0.21 -17.38
CA ARG A 128 3.82 1.56 -16.81
C ARG A 128 2.99 1.67 -15.55
N HIS A 129 3.56 2.25 -14.50
CA HIS A 129 2.93 2.39 -13.19
C HIS A 129 3.39 3.66 -12.48
N SER A 130 2.55 4.15 -11.58
CA SER A 130 2.97 5.11 -10.56
C SER A 130 3.85 4.41 -9.52
N ARG A 131 4.74 5.14 -8.84
CA ARG A 131 5.53 4.53 -7.76
C ARG A 131 5.98 5.51 -6.68
N SER A 132 6.31 4.95 -5.52
CA SER A 132 7.20 5.57 -4.53
C SER A 132 8.45 4.72 -4.34
N ALA A 133 9.58 5.36 -4.04
CA ALA A 133 10.82 4.69 -3.65
C ALA A 133 11.34 5.34 -2.37
N ILE A 134 11.35 4.58 -1.27
CA ILE A 134 11.74 5.08 0.05
C ILE A 134 12.87 4.25 0.65
N GLY A 135 13.66 4.88 1.51
CA GLY A 135 14.62 4.21 2.37
C GLY A 135 13.91 3.77 3.65
N VAL A 136 14.06 2.52 4.03
CA VAL A 136 13.54 1.97 5.29
C VAL A 136 14.69 1.57 6.21
N ALA A 137 14.42 1.56 7.52
CA ALA A 137 15.43 1.23 8.51
C ALA A 137 15.86 -0.23 8.44
N GLU A 138 14.93 -1.15 8.21
CA GLU A 138 15.18 -2.59 8.08
C GLU A 138 14.16 -3.22 7.13
N LEU A 139 14.56 -4.33 6.50
CA LEU A 139 13.68 -5.24 5.76
C LEU A 139 13.79 -6.66 6.31
N PRO A 140 12.76 -7.51 6.12
CA PRO A 140 12.79 -8.90 6.56
C PRO A 140 14.04 -9.63 6.07
N PHE A 141 14.65 -10.41 6.97
CA PHE A 141 15.84 -11.22 6.70
C PHE A 141 17.08 -10.45 6.22
N GLY A 142 17.08 -9.12 6.32
CA GLY A 142 18.16 -8.27 5.81
C GLY A 142 18.16 -8.14 4.29
N ALA A 143 17.03 -8.35 3.61
CA ALA A 143 16.94 -8.13 2.18
C ALA A 143 17.29 -6.67 1.81
N PRO A 144 17.93 -6.43 0.65
CA PRO A 144 18.27 -5.07 0.23
C PRO A 144 17.06 -4.30 -0.32
N VAL A 145 16.08 -5.01 -0.89
CA VAL A 145 14.90 -4.43 -1.54
C VAL A 145 13.66 -5.27 -1.25
N GLU A 146 12.54 -4.60 -0.98
CA GLU A 146 11.20 -5.17 -0.96
C GLU A 146 10.28 -4.28 -1.80
N VAL A 147 9.37 -4.89 -2.56
CA VAL A 147 8.37 -4.13 -3.33
C VAL A 147 7.00 -4.74 -3.06
N GLU A 148 5.99 -3.91 -2.84
CA GLU A 148 4.57 -4.28 -2.97
C GLU A 148 3.98 -3.61 -4.22
N ALA A 149 2.91 -4.15 -4.76
CA ALA A 149 2.35 -3.61 -6.00
C ALA A 149 0.85 -3.84 -6.18
N GLU A 150 0.27 -3.04 -7.07
CA GLU A 150 -1.08 -3.16 -7.55
C GLU A 150 -1.11 -3.24 -9.07
N ALA A 151 -1.96 -4.12 -9.57
CA ALA A 151 -2.25 -4.27 -10.99
C ALA A 151 -3.75 -4.47 -11.20
N VAL A 152 -4.17 -4.48 -12.46
CA VAL A 152 -5.51 -4.87 -12.85
C VAL A 152 -5.46 -6.00 -13.88
N LEU A 153 -6.51 -6.81 -13.87
CA LEU A 153 -6.77 -7.82 -14.88
C LEU A 153 -7.66 -7.22 -15.98
N LEU A 154 -7.13 -7.19 -17.19
CA LEU A 154 -7.85 -6.78 -18.38
C LEU A 154 -8.96 -7.79 -18.72
N PRO A 155 -10.09 -7.34 -19.27
CA PRO A 155 -11.15 -8.23 -19.72
C PRO A 155 -10.64 -9.15 -20.84
N VAL A 156 -11.24 -10.35 -20.96
CA VAL A 156 -10.99 -11.21 -22.11
C VAL A 156 -11.70 -10.59 -23.31
N GLU A 157 -10.97 -10.35 -24.41
CA GLU A 157 -11.60 -9.86 -25.64
C GLU A 157 -12.65 -10.87 -26.12
N GLY A 158 -13.89 -10.40 -26.32
CA GLY A 158 -15.02 -11.23 -26.72
C GLY A 158 -15.80 -11.90 -25.58
N ALA A 159 -15.41 -11.71 -24.32
CA ALA A 159 -16.27 -12.02 -23.19
C ALA A 159 -17.29 -10.89 -23.01
N ASP A 160 -18.50 -11.15 -23.48
CA ASP A 160 -19.73 -10.43 -23.20
C ASP A 160 -19.97 -10.27 -21.69
N GLY A 161 -19.31 -9.27 -21.07
CA GLY A 161 -19.70 -8.52 -19.87
C GLY A 161 -20.10 -9.27 -18.59
N THR A 162 -20.09 -10.59 -18.58
CA THR A 162 -20.62 -11.42 -17.50
C THR A 162 -19.44 -12.08 -16.82
N ALA A 163 -18.91 -11.43 -15.79
CA ALA A 163 -17.92 -12.04 -14.92
C ALA A 163 -18.53 -13.33 -14.32
N PRO A 164 -17.84 -14.49 -14.37
CA PRO A 164 -18.30 -15.66 -13.64
C PRO A 164 -18.32 -15.31 -12.15
N ALA A 165 -19.43 -15.63 -11.48
CA ALA A 165 -19.55 -15.45 -10.04
C ALA A 165 -18.40 -16.19 -9.34
N PRO A 166 -17.79 -15.61 -8.29
CA PRO A 166 -16.73 -16.29 -7.55
C PRO A 166 -17.32 -17.57 -6.95
N THR A 167 -16.86 -18.73 -7.42
CA THR A 167 -17.20 -20.03 -6.84
C THR A 167 -16.59 -20.11 -5.45
N GLN A 168 -17.44 -20.21 -4.42
CA GLN A 168 -17.07 -20.34 -3.00
C GLN A 168 -16.35 -21.65 -2.65
N ASP A 169 -16.24 -22.60 -3.59
CA ASP A 169 -15.84 -23.98 -3.29
C ASP A 169 -14.33 -24.23 -3.22
N ALA A 170 -13.48 -23.23 -3.51
CA ALA A 170 -12.02 -23.41 -3.39
C ALA A 170 -11.47 -23.17 -1.97
N ASN A 171 -12.24 -22.50 -1.08
CA ASN A 171 -11.75 -22.09 0.25
C ASN A 171 -12.39 -22.85 1.43
N LEU A 172 -13.22 -23.86 1.17
CA LEU A 172 -13.82 -24.72 2.21
C LEU A 172 -13.37 -26.18 2.06
N ALA A 173 -12.07 -26.42 2.25
CA ALA A 173 -11.56 -27.74 2.58
C ALA A 173 -10.69 -27.72 3.84
N MET A 174 -11.00 -26.86 4.82
CA MET A 174 -10.57 -27.04 6.21
C MET A 174 -11.56 -26.33 7.15
N VAL A 175 -11.91 -27.03 8.24
CA VAL A 175 -12.81 -26.63 9.35
C VAL A 175 -14.29 -26.96 9.11
N GLY A 176 -14.63 -28.21 9.40
CA GLY A 176 -16.01 -28.62 9.63
C GLY A 176 -16.51 -28.13 10.99
N ALA A 177 -17.72 -27.59 11.03
CA ALA A 177 -18.60 -27.63 12.19
C ALA A 177 -20.05 -27.43 11.71
N THR A 178 -20.90 -28.33 12.16
CA THR A 178 -22.33 -28.52 11.88
C THR A 178 -23.22 -27.40 12.43
N ALA A 179 -24.30 -27.05 11.72
CA ALA A 179 -25.56 -26.63 12.34
C ALA A 179 -26.73 -26.80 11.35
N GLU A 180 -27.88 -27.13 11.93
CA GLU A 180 -29.04 -27.79 11.37
C GLU A 180 -29.97 -26.91 10.50
N THR A 181 -30.75 -27.60 9.68
CA THR A 181 -31.87 -27.15 8.84
C THR A 181 -33.06 -26.60 9.63
N THR A 182 -33.73 -25.57 9.12
CA THR A 182 -35.19 -25.45 9.25
C THR A 182 -35.82 -24.90 7.95
N THR A 183 -36.82 -25.64 7.51
CA THR A 183 -37.77 -25.47 6.39
C THR A 183 -38.70 -24.25 6.52
N GLY A 184 -39.07 -23.63 5.39
CA GLY A 184 -40.34 -22.86 5.28
C GLY A 184 -40.44 -21.73 4.24
N ASP A 185 -40.81 -22.10 2.99
CA ASP A 185 -41.71 -21.35 2.07
C ASP A 185 -41.25 -20.04 1.37
N PRO A 186 -41.99 -19.52 0.37
CA PRO A 186 -42.01 -19.89 -1.05
C PRO A 186 -41.26 -18.87 -1.95
N GLY A 187 -40.90 -19.33 -3.15
CA GLY A 187 -39.97 -18.64 -4.06
C GLY A 187 -40.39 -17.28 -4.63
N LEU A 188 -39.37 -16.45 -4.90
CA LEU A 188 -39.43 -15.34 -5.84
C LEU A 188 -39.11 -15.82 -7.26
N ARG A 189 -39.87 -15.34 -8.23
CA ARG A 189 -39.68 -15.64 -9.66
C ARG A 189 -38.79 -14.55 -10.27
N LEU A 190 -38.07 -14.91 -11.33
CA LEU A 190 -37.14 -14.04 -12.07
C LEU A 190 -37.74 -12.72 -12.62
N ALA A 191 -39.06 -12.51 -12.51
CA ALA A 191 -39.75 -11.28 -12.87
C ALA A 191 -39.65 -10.18 -11.78
N ASP A 192 -39.22 -10.52 -10.57
CA ASP A 192 -39.14 -9.60 -9.44
C ASP A 192 -37.90 -8.67 -9.48
N TYR A 193 -37.04 -8.82 -10.50
CA TYR A 193 -35.80 -8.04 -10.67
C TYR A 193 -35.87 -6.95 -11.75
N ALA A 194 -37.06 -6.64 -12.28
CA ALA A 194 -37.24 -5.53 -13.23
C ALA A 194 -37.14 -4.11 -12.62
N GLY A 195 -36.55 -3.96 -11.41
CA GLY A 195 -36.52 -2.69 -10.68
C GLY A 195 -35.48 -2.59 -9.55
N ILE A 196 -34.29 -3.19 -9.69
CA ILE A 196 -33.24 -3.04 -8.66
C ILE A 196 -32.65 -1.63 -8.71
N SER A 197 -32.94 -0.85 -7.67
CA SER A 197 -32.40 0.50 -7.44
C SER A 197 -30.87 0.51 -7.27
N PRO A 198 -30.18 1.63 -7.62
CA PRO A 198 -28.74 1.77 -7.49
C PRO A 198 -28.28 1.49 -6.06
N LEU A 199 -27.08 0.90 -5.94
CA LEU A 199 -26.42 0.51 -4.69
C LEU A 199 -26.54 1.64 -3.64
N SER A 200 -27.50 1.49 -2.72
CA SER A 200 -27.71 2.42 -1.63
C SER A 200 -26.72 2.09 -0.51
N ILE A 201 -25.53 2.69 -0.59
CA ILE A 201 -24.67 2.80 0.58
C ILE A 201 -25.43 3.68 1.59
N PRO A 202 -25.76 3.21 2.80
CA PRO A 202 -26.40 4.06 3.79
C PRO A 202 -25.50 5.28 4.01
N ALA A 203 -26.05 6.48 3.80
CA ALA A 203 -25.28 7.72 3.85
C ALA A 203 -24.45 7.84 5.13
N GLU A 204 -24.97 7.29 6.22
CA GLU A 204 -24.33 7.17 7.54
C GLU A 204 -22.98 6.42 7.51
N ALA A 205 -22.84 5.35 6.72
CA ALA A 205 -21.59 4.60 6.62
C ALA A 205 -20.52 5.34 5.81
N LEU A 206 -20.95 6.06 4.77
CA LEU A 206 -20.08 6.91 3.97
C LEU A 206 -19.62 8.13 4.78
N VAL A 207 -20.56 8.77 5.49
CA VAL A 207 -20.27 9.91 6.39
C VAL A 207 -19.31 9.49 7.49
N ARG A 208 -19.52 8.35 8.18
CA ARG A 208 -18.59 7.86 9.21
C ARG A 208 -17.19 7.59 8.67
N SER A 209 -17.08 7.09 7.43
CA SER A 209 -15.79 6.82 6.80
C SER A 209 -15.05 8.11 6.45
N ILE A 210 -15.78 9.12 5.97
CA ILE A 210 -15.24 10.46 5.68
C ILE A 210 -14.86 11.19 6.98
N GLU A 211 -15.68 11.10 8.04
CA GLU A 211 -15.40 11.65 9.36
C GLU A 211 -14.17 11.00 10.01
N SER A 212 -14.01 9.68 9.87
CA SER A 212 -12.84 8.96 10.40
C SER A 212 -11.54 9.39 9.71
N LEU A 213 -11.55 9.57 8.38
CA LEU A 213 -10.41 10.06 7.61
C LEU A 213 -10.11 11.54 7.91
N SER A 214 -11.15 12.37 8.05
CA SER A 214 -11.04 13.77 8.47
C SER A 214 -10.39 13.89 9.85
N ASN A 215 -10.84 13.10 10.83
CA ASN A 215 -10.31 13.12 12.19
C ASN A 215 -8.83 12.69 12.24
N LEU A 216 -8.43 11.69 11.45
CA LEU A 216 -7.03 11.28 11.36
C LEU A 216 -6.14 12.40 10.78
N PHE A 217 -6.65 13.12 9.79
CA PHE A 217 -5.99 14.25 9.16
C PHE A 217 -5.86 15.45 10.12
N TRP A 218 -6.91 15.73 10.90
CA TRP A 218 -6.91 16.79 11.92
C TRP A 218 -5.98 16.51 13.10
N ILE A 219 -5.84 15.25 13.53
CA ILE A 219 -4.88 14.87 14.58
C ILE A 219 -3.43 15.16 14.13
N SER A 220 -3.11 14.90 12.86
CA SER A 220 -1.79 15.16 12.30
C SER A 220 -1.46 16.65 12.18
N ILE A 221 -2.42 17.46 11.71
CA ILE A 221 -2.25 18.92 11.60
C ILE A 221 -2.21 19.57 13.00
N GLY A 222 -3.09 19.16 13.91
CA GLY A 222 -3.12 19.65 15.29
C GLY A 222 -1.82 19.38 16.04
N GLY A 223 -1.25 18.17 15.90
CA GLY A 223 0.05 17.83 16.50
C GLY A 223 1.19 18.69 15.94
N THR A 224 1.16 19.00 14.64
CA THR A 224 2.19 19.83 13.99
C THR A 224 2.09 21.29 14.43
N VAL A 225 0.88 21.85 14.50
CA VAL A 225 0.64 23.24 14.95
C VAL A 225 1.01 23.40 16.42
N VAL A 226 0.66 22.45 17.28
CA VAL A 226 1.04 22.47 18.71
C VAL A 226 2.56 22.39 18.88
N THR A 227 3.24 21.56 18.08
CA THR A 227 4.70 21.43 18.16
C THR A 227 5.42 22.71 17.71
N VAL A 228 4.96 23.34 16.62
CA VAL A 228 5.50 24.62 16.14
C VAL A 228 5.20 25.76 17.13
N PHE A 229 4.00 25.76 17.72
CA PHE A 229 3.59 26.75 18.73
C PHE A 229 4.41 26.64 20.02
N LEU A 230 4.66 25.42 20.51
CA LEU A 230 5.51 25.19 21.68
C LEU A 230 6.98 25.56 21.40
N ALA A 231 7.48 25.26 20.20
CA ALA A 231 8.82 25.67 19.78
C ALA A 231 8.96 27.21 19.67
N ALA A 232 7.90 27.92 19.24
CA ALA A 232 7.87 29.38 19.21
C ALA A 232 7.81 29.99 20.63
N LEU A 233 7.05 29.38 21.55
CA LEU A 233 6.97 29.77 22.96
C LEU A 233 8.31 29.61 23.69
N VAL A 234 9.03 28.51 23.44
CA VAL A 234 10.37 28.27 24.00
C VAL A 234 11.38 29.31 23.51
N ASN A 235 11.25 29.80 22.27
CA ASN A 235 12.09 30.90 21.76
C ASN A 235 11.68 32.29 22.29
N LEU A 236 10.44 32.47 22.74
CA LEU A 236 9.96 33.74 23.31
C LEU A 236 10.37 33.95 24.77
N VAL A 237 10.63 32.87 25.52
CA VAL A 237 11.03 32.89 26.95
C VAL A 237 12.49 33.32 27.14
N GLY A 238 13.23 33.59 26.06
CA GLY A 238 14.61 34.08 26.09
C GLY A 238 14.79 35.57 26.40
N THR A 239 13.74 36.39 26.45
CA THR A 239 13.89 37.84 26.71
C THR A 239 12.84 38.39 27.67
N ALA A 240 13.37 39.07 28.69
CA ALA A 240 12.75 39.64 29.88
C ALA A 240 11.44 40.45 29.71
N GLU A 241 10.68 40.43 30.80
CA GLU A 241 9.71 41.42 31.30
C GLU A 241 9.19 42.49 30.31
N GLY A 242 7.88 42.45 30.03
CA GLY A 242 7.20 43.48 29.26
C GLY A 242 5.69 43.26 29.20
N VAL A 243 4.99 44.23 28.64
CA VAL A 243 3.54 44.19 28.36
C VAL A 243 3.40 44.29 26.85
N LEU A 244 2.63 43.39 26.22
CA LEU A 244 2.39 43.43 24.78
C LEU A 244 1.18 44.34 24.49
N PRO A 245 1.33 45.41 23.70
CA PRO A 245 0.20 46.22 23.26
C PRO A 245 -0.50 45.54 22.08
N PHE A 246 -1.81 45.30 22.20
CA PHE A 246 -2.68 44.77 21.14
C PHE A 246 -3.91 45.70 21.03
N GLY A 247 -3.89 46.62 20.05
CA GLY A 247 -4.89 47.70 20.01
C GLY A 247 -4.83 48.59 21.26
N GLU A 248 -5.98 48.93 21.86
CA GLU A 248 -6.04 49.68 23.13
C GLU A 248 -5.73 48.83 24.39
N PHE A 249 -5.48 47.52 24.23
CA PHE A 249 -5.31 46.59 25.35
C PHE A 249 -3.83 46.26 25.63
N HIS A 250 -3.50 46.25 26.91
CA HIS A 250 -2.15 45.99 27.43
C HIS A 250 -2.16 44.65 28.18
N ILE A 251 -1.57 43.60 27.61
CA ILE A 251 -1.59 42.24 28.19
C ILE A 251 -0.25 41.96 28.89
N PRO A 252 -0.26 41.66 30.21
CA PRO A 252 0.96 41.29 30.93
C PRO A 252 1.47 39.93 30.42
N LEU A 253 2.78 39.83 30.12
CA LEU A 253 3.38 38.58 29.63
C LEU A 253 3.18 37.39 30.59
N SER A 254 2.98 37.64 31.89
CA SER A 254 2.71 36.62 32.90
C SER A 254 1.35 35.91 32.75
N VAL A 255 0.38 36.54 32.07
CA VAL A 255 -0.98 36.01 31.87
C VAL A 255 -1.11 35.29 30.52
N LEU A 256 -0.15 35.51 29.61
CA LEU A 256 -0.11 34.92 28.27
C LEU A 256 -0.19 33.39 28.27
N PRO A 257 0.48 32.64 29.17
CA PRO A 257 0.37 31.17 29.19
C PRO A 257 -1.05 30.69 29.49
N ILE A 258 -1.77 31.38 30.38
CA ILE A 258 -3.15 31.03 30.77
C ILE A 258 -4.13 31.37 29.63
N ALA A 259 -3.93 32.50 28.96
CA ALA A 259 -4.73 32.88 27.79
C ALA A 259 -4.51 31.92 26.61
N CYS A 260 -3.27 31.47 26.38
CA CYS A 260 -2.95 30.48 25.35
C CYS A 260 -3.53 29.09 25.68
N LEU A 261 -3.55 28.69 26.96
CA LEU A 261 -4.18 27.44 27.39
C LEU A 261 -5.70 27.48 27.15
N ALA A 262 -6.35 28.60 27.46
CA ALA A 262 -7.77 28.81 27.18
C ALA A 262 -8.07 28.79 25.67
N PHE A 263 -7.18 29.35 24.85
CA PHE A 263 -7.32 29.34 23.38
C PHE A 263 -7.12 27.93 22.78
N ALA A 264 -6.17 27.15 23.29
CA ALA A 264 -5.99 25.76 22.90
C ALA A 264 -7.19 24.89 23.33
N MET A 265 -7.75 25.12 24.53
CA MET A 265 -8.99 24.47 24.97
C MET A 265 -10.20 24.88 24.11
N PHE A 266 -10.26 26.12 23.65
CA PHE A 266 -11.30 26.62 22.75
C PHE A 266 -11.19 26.00 21.35
N LEU A 267 -9.98 25.88 20.81
CA LEU A 267 -9.76 25.18 19.54
C LEU A 267 -10.11 23.70 19.65
N PHE A 268 -9.76 23.05 20.77
CA PHE A 268 -10.16 21.67 21.05
C PHE A 268 -11.69 21.50 21.11
N TRP A 269 -12.40 22.44 21.75
CA TRP A 269 -13.87 22.45 21.81
C TRP A 269 -14.54 22.71 20.45
N LEU A 270 -13.94 23.54 19.58
CA LEU A 270 -14.45 23.79 18.23
C LEU A 270 -14.26 22.61 17.27
N THR A 271 -13.34 21.71 17.58
CA THR A 271 -12.98 20.55 16.73
C THR A 271 -13.47 19.21 17.28
N ALA A 272 -14.20 19.21 18.40
CA ALA A 272 -14.85 18.06 19.01
C ALA A 272 -16.37 18.15 18.80
#